data_AF-X1N400-F1
#
_entry.id   AF-X1N400-F1
#
_cell.length_a   1.000
_cell.length_b   1.000
_cell.length_c   1.000
_cell.angle_alpha   90.00
_cell.angle_beta   90.00
_cell.angle_gamma   90.00
#
_symmetry.space_group_name_H-M   'P 1'
#
loop_
_entity.id
_entity.type
_entity.pdbx_description
1 polymer ?
#
loop_
_entity_poly.entity_id
_entity_poly.type
_entity_poly.pdbx_seq_one_letter_code
_entity_poly.pdbx_strand_id
1 'polypeptide(L)'
;TRGLDVGAIEFVHNQLLRFRREKKAILLISLELEEIMSLSDRILVIYEGEIIKEFKSSEATKELVGYYMMGGEKKKINHEEMRA
;
A
#
# COMPACT_ATOMS: atom_id res chain seq x y z
N THR A 1 2.44 -1.90 -28.13
CA THR A 1 1.59 -1.53 -26.98
C THR A 1 2.30 -1.84 -25.67
N ARG A 2 2.39 -3.09 -25.20
CA ARG A 2 3.04 -3.55 -23.94
C ARG A 2 4.56 -3.23 -23.72
N GLY A 3 5.12 -2.25 -24.43
CA GLY A 3 6.49 -1.75 -24.22
C GLY A 3 6.62 -0.23 -24.36
N LEU A 4 5.52 0.50 -24.57
CA LEU A 4 5.52 1.96 -24.60
C LEU A 4 5.27 2.53 -23.19
N ASP A 5 4.40 1.86 -22.44
CA ASP A 5 4.00 2.25 -21.08
C ASP A 5 4.97 1.77 -19.99
N VAL A 6 5.72 0.70 -20.24
CA VAL A 6 6.65 0.09 -19.25
C VAL A 6 7.69 1.10 -18.75
N GLY A 7 8.35 1.82 -19.67
CA GLY A 7 9.33 2.85 -19.29
C GLY A 7 8.71 4.05 -18.56
N ALA A 8 7.41 4.33 -18.75
CA ALA A 8 6.70 5.36 -18.01
C ALA A 8 6.37 4.89 -16.58
N ILE A 9 5.94 3.64 -16.41
CA ILE A 9 5.70 3.02 -15.10
C ILE A 9 7.00 2.92 -14.31
N GLU A 10 8.07 2.40 -14.91
CA GLU A 10 9.40 2.34 -14.31
C GLU A 10 9.93 3.73 -13.92
N PHE A 11 9.70 4.75 -14.75
CA PHE A 11 10.07 6.14 -14.42
C PHE A 11 9.33 6.63 -13.17
N VAL A 12 8.01 6.40 -13.07
CA VAL A 12 7.18 6.78 -11.92
C VAL A 12 7.61 6.04 -10.65
N HIS A 13 7.81 4.72 -10.72
CA HIS A 13 8.34 3.91 -9.60
C HIS A 13 9.68 4.47 -9.10
N ASN A 14 10.59 4.83 -10.01
CA ASN A 14 11.86 5.44 -9.66
C ASN A 14 11.70 6.86 -9.06
N GLN A 15 10.67 7.63 -9.42
CA GLN A 15 10.36 8.90 -8.74
C GLN A 15 9.88 8.65 -7.31
N LEU A 16 8.94 7.70 -7.12
CA LEU A 16 8.38 7.36 -5.81
C LEU A 16 9.46 6.84 -4.85
N LEU A 17 10.30 5.91 -5.31
CA LEU A 17 11.45 5.41 -4.54
C LEU A 17 12.47 6.51 -4.23
N ARG A 18 12.68 7.49 -5.11
CA ARG A 18 13.55 8.65 -4.80
C ARG A 18 12.91 9.55 -3.75
N PHE A 19 11.63 9.89 -3.86
CA PHE A 19 10.93 10.71 -2.87
C PHE A 19 10.84 10.04 -1.48
N ARG A 20 10.69 8.70 -1.42
CA ARG A 20 10.82 7.90 -0.19
C ARG A 20 12.21 8.03 0.44
N ARG A 21 13.29 7.94 -0.37
CA ARG A 21 14.68 8.20 0.09
C ARG A 21 14.92 9.65 0.53
N GLU A 22 14.24 10.62 -0.09
CA GLU A 22 14.22 12.03 0.31
C GLU A 22 13.38 12.28 1.58
N LYS A 23 12.84 11.24 2.24
CA LYS A 23 11.96 11.29 3.43
C LYS A 23 10.67 12.09 3.23
N LYS A 24 10.17 12.18 2.00
CA LYS A 24 8.87 12.80 1.70
C LYS A 24 7.73 11.82 2.00
N ALA A 25 6.63 12.33 2.56
CA ALA A 25 5.40 11.55 2.69
C ALA A 25 4.79 11.29 1.30
N ILE A 26 4.32 10.06 1.08
CA ILE A 26 3.67 9.62 -0.15
C ILE A 26 2.40 8.87 0.26
N LEU A 27 1.26 9.25 -0.33
CA LEU A 27 0.05 8.43 -0.32
C LEU A 27 -0.05 7.74 -1.67
N LEU A 28 0.11 6.42 -1.68
CA LEU A 28 0.01 5.58 -2.88
C LEU A 28 -1.34 4.85 -2.86
N ILE A 29 -2.07 4.93 -3.97
CA ILE A 29 -3.33 4.22 -4.18
C ILE A 29 -3.23 3.55 -5.56
N SER A 30 -3.38 2.23 -5.59
CA SER A 30 -3.27 1.43 -6.81
C SER A 30 -4.16 0.19 -6.71
N LEU A 31 -4.44 -0.43 -7.86
CA LEU A 31 -5.13 -1.71 -7.97
C LEU A 31 -4.13 -2.88 -8.11
N GLU A 32 -2.84 -2.60 -8.30
CA GLU A 32 -1.79 -3.61 -8.45
C GLU A 32 -1.09 -3.86 -7.10
N LEU A 33 -1.31 -5.05 -6.52
CA LEU A 33 -0.73 -5.39 -5.21
C LEU A 33 0.81 -5.54 -5.27
N GLU A 34 1.36 -5.92 -6.43
CA GLU A 34 2.77 -5.76 -6.84
C GLU A 34 3.37 -4.42 -6.42
N GLU A 35 2.72 -3.33 -6.80
CA GLU A 35 3.18 -1.97 -6.58
C GLU A 35 3.02 -1.55 -5.12
N ILE A 36 1.86 -1.84 -4.53
CA ILE A 36 1.57 -1.53 -3.12
C ILE A 36 2.57 -2.22 -2.19
N MET A 37 2.88 -3.50 -2.41
CA MET A 37 3.81 -4.26 -1.58
C MET A 37 5.28 -3.83 -1.75
N SER A 38 5.69 -3.50 -2.98
CA SER A 38 7.10 -3.16 -3.28
C SER A 38 7.48 -1.72 -2.93
N LEU A 39 6.56 -0.75 -3.07
CA LEU A 39 6.85 0.66 -2.86
C LEU A 39 6.58 1.16 -1.44
N SER A 40 5.59 0.61 -0.73
CA SER A 40 5.08 1.15 0.54
C SER A 40 5.93 0.74 1.76
N ASP A 41 5.96 1.59 2.80
CA ASP A 41 6.47 1.23 4.13
C ASP A 41 5.39 0.55 5.00
N ARG A 42 4.16 1.07 4.93
CA ARG A 42 2.94 0.60 5.63
C ARG A 42 1.82 0.45 4.61
N ILE A 43 0.92 -0.52 4.81
CA ILE A 43 -0.24 -0.77 3.95
C ILE A 43 -1.49 -0.72 4.82
N LEU A 44 -2.43 0.17 4.51
CA LEU A 44 -3.71 0.32 5.21
C LEU A 44 -4.83 -0.17 4.29
N VAL A 45 -5.71 -1.03 4.81
CA VAL A 45 -6.86 -1.58 4.08
C VAL A 45 -8.14 -0.92 4.56
N ILE A 46 -8.88 -0.35 3.60
CA ILE A 46 -10.18 0.29 3.83
C ILE A 46 -11.29 -0.62 3.30
N TYR A 47 -12.36 -0.80 4.08
CA TYR A 47 -13.55 -1.55 3.71
C TYR A 47 -14.79 -0.88 4.31
N GLU A 48 -15.85 -0.71 3.52
CA GLU A 48 -17.08 0.03 3.90
C GLU A 48 -16.82 1.45 4.48
N GLY A 49 -15.68 2.06 4.15
CA GLY A 49 -15.26 3.37 4.62
C GLY A 49 -14.49 3.38 5.96
N GLU A 50 -14.37 2.25 6.65
CA GLU A 50 -13.50 2.11 7.84
C GLU A 50 -12.11 1.56 7.45
N ILE A 51 -11.06 2.00 8.14
CA ILE A 51 -9.75 1.32 8.11
C ILE A 51 -9.86 0.09 9.01
N ILE A 52 -9.84 -1.10 8.41
CA ILE A 52 -10.03 -2.38 9.11
C ILE A 52 -8.73 -3.14 9.36
N LYS A 53 -7.63 -2.75 8.71
CA LYS A 53 -6.32 -3.38 8.89
C LYS A 53 -5.18 -2.46 8.50
N GLU A 54 -4.08 -2.59 9.22
CA GLU A 54 -2.77 -2.10 8.84
C GLU A 54 -1.78 -3.26 8.84
N PHE A 55 -0.80 -3.20 7.93
CA PHE A 55 0.38 -4.05 7.89
C PHE A 55 1.64 -3.16 7.79
N LYS A 56 2.75 -3.58 8.40
CA LYS A 56 4.08 -3.19 7.90
C LYS A 56 4.31 -3.94 6.58
N SER A 57 5.04 -3.37 5.62
CA SER A 57 5.33 -4.03 4.33
C SER A 57 5.93 -5.44 4.51
N SER A 58 6.80 -5.64 5.50
CA SER A 58 7.39 -6.95 5.86
C SER A 58 6.43 -8.00 6.42
N GLU A 59 5.20 -7.61 6.77
CA GLU A 59 4.16 -8.47 7.37
C GLU A 59 3.01 -8.75 6.38
N ALA A 60 3.04 -8.13 5.20
CA ALA A 60 1.99 -8.23 4.19
C ALA A 60 2.27 -9.35 3.17
N THR A 61 1.23 -10.07 2.78
CA THR A 61 1.20 -10.87 1.55
C THR A 61 -0.02 -10.48 0.73
N LYS A 62 -0.06 -10.81 -0.57
CA LYS A 62 -1.21 -10.47 -1.43
C LYS A 62 -2.49 -11.13 -0.94
N GLU A 63 -2.36 -12.35 -0.44
CA GLU A 63 -3.44 -13.19 0.08
C GLU A 63 -4.00 -12.60 1.37
N LEU A 64 -3.14 -12.12 2.27
CA LEU A 64 -3.56 -11.41 3.48
C LEU A 64 -4.19 -10.06 3.15
N VAL A 65 -3.56 -9.21 2.33
CA VAL A 65 -4.11 -7.91 1.94
C VAL A 65 -5.46 -8.09 1.23
N GLY A 66 -5.55 -9.01 0.28
CA GLY A 66 -6.78 -9.39 -0.42
C GLY A 66 -7.88 -9.94 0.50
N TYR A 67 -7.53 -10.76 1.49
CA TYR A 67 -8.48 -11.25 2.50
C TYR A 67 -9.15 -10.10 3.27
N TYR A 68 -8.37 -9.13 3.77
CA TYR A 68 -8.96 -7.95 4.42
C TYR A 68 -9.70 -7.05 3.41
N MET A 69 -9.22 -6.90 2.17
CA MET A 69 -9.96 -6.13 1.12
C MET A 69 -11.35 -6.70 0.82
N MET A 70 -11.60 -7.98 1.10
CA MET A 70 -12.93 -8.62 1.00
C MET A 70 -13.78 -8.50 2.28
N GLY A 71 -13.33 -7.77 3.30
CA GLY A 71 -14.01 -7.62 4.58
C GLY A 71 -13.58 -8.62 5.66
N GLY A 72 -12.46 -9.32 5.47
CA GLY A 72 -11.86 -10.21 6.45
C GLY A 72 -11.60 -9.55 7.80
N GLU A 73 -11.69 -10.34 8.88
CA GLU A 73 -11.71 -9.95 10.31
C GLU A 73 -11.67 -8.44 10.61
N LYS A 74 -12.84 -7.82 10.86
CA LYS A 74 -12.95 -6.42 11.27
C LYS A 74 -12.35 -6.14 12.66
N LYS A 75 -11.03 -6.04 12.73
CA LYS A 75 -10.32 -5.53 13.91
C LYS A 75 -10.26 -4.01 13.82
N LYS A 76 -11.20 -3.31 14.47
CA LYS A 76 -11.20 -1.84 14.49
C LYS A 76 -9.89 -1.33 15.07
N ILE A 77 -9.14 -0.58 14.26
CA ILE A 77 -7.92 0.11 14.69
C ILE A 77 -8.36 1.41 15.34
N ASN A 78 -8.09 1.57 16.63
CA ASN A 78 -8.38 2.83 17.31
C ASN A 78 -7.33 3.86 16.92
N HIS A 79 -7.73 5.13 16.76
CA HIS A 79 -6.80 6.23 16.39
C HIS A 79 -5.64 6.44 17.38
N GLU A 80 -5.73 5.88 18.59
CA GLU A 80 -4.65 5.85 19.57
C GLU A 80 -3.52 4.88 19.16
N GLU A 81 -3.85 3.74 18.54
CA GLU A 81 -2.88 2.74 18.06
C GLU A 81 -2.09 3.25 16.85
N MET A 82 -2.66 4.15 16.04
CA MET A 82 -1.98 4.76 14.88
C MET A 82 -0.88 5.78 15.25
N ARG A 83 -0.72 6.11 16.54
CA ARG A 83 0.20 7.17 17.03
C ARG A 83 1.47 6.64 17.72
N ALA A 84 1.67 5.32 17.73
CA ALA A 84 2.88 4.65 18.24
C ALA A 84 3.87 4.29 17.12
#